data_AF-A0A9D8EH98-F1
#
_entry.id   AF-A0A9D8EH98-F1
#
_cell.length_a   1.000
_cell.length_b   1.000
_cell.length_c   1.000
_cell.angle_alpha   90.00
_cell.angle_beta   90.00
_cell.angle_gamma   90.00
#
_symmetry.space_group_name_H-M   'P 1'
#
loop_
_entity.id
_entity.type
_entity.pdbx_description
1 polymer ?
#
loop_
_entity_poly.entity_id
_entity_poly.type
_entity_poly.pdbx_seq_one_letter_code
_entity_poly.pdbx_strand_id
1 'polypeptide(L)'
;PEILIISTGSIPQIPEKILEDNSIKNIDSNYSQNFTTAHDVLRGTRSVANHVVIIGGGATGAETAEFLAIQGKKVILLELSDEIAKDIDPLRRPFLLQQIEKLGITIILNSKNIKINNGYLEVEVDGTTKRLEEVESIVFAVGVKSDTQLKKVAENCMVQYYIIGDADQPGNAMDAVFAGAELALRICNMDSAPETKSEKLSNKTISELAAEITRQIRLKLGIDD
;
A
#
# COMPACT_ATOMS: atom_id res chain seq x y z
N PRO A 1 16.65 24.77 3.87
CA PRO A 1 15.86 24.58 5.10
C PRO A 1 16.81 24.11 6.21
N GLU A 2 16.54 24.43 7.47
CA GLU A 2 17.36 23.94 8.60
C GLU A 2 17.13 22.44 8.84
N ILE A 3 15.86 22.01 8.74
CA ILE A 3 15.46 20.60 8.80
C ILE A 3 14.60 20.30 7.57
N LEU A 4 14.85 19.16 6.92
CA LEU A 4 14.00 18.62 5.86
C LEU A 4 13.15 17.47 6.39
N ILE A 5 11.83 17.51 6.17
CA ILE A 5 10.92 16.42 6.50
C ILE A 5 10.52 15.70 5.21
N ILE A 6 10.94 14.45 5.07
CA ILE A 6 10.65 13.59 3.94
C ILE A 6 9.39 12.77 4.26
N SER A 7 8.30 13.14 3.59
CA SER A 7 6.97 12.51 3.71
C SER A 7 6.41 12.15 2.33
N THR A 8 7.29 11.69 1.44
CA THR A 8 7.03 11.35 0.03
C THR A 8 6.11 10.15 -0.18
N GLY A 9 5.73 9.47 0.91
CA GLY A 9 4.83 8.33 0.88
C GLY A 9 5.49 7.08 0.29
N SER A 10 4.69 6.29 -0.41
CA SER A 10 5.08 5.00 -0.97
C SER A 10 4.75 4.92 -2.47
N ILE A 11 5.39 3.98 -3.14
CA ILE A 11 5.19 3.68 -4.56
C ILE A 11 4.73 2.22 -4.74
N PRO A 12 3.82 1.94 -5.69
CA PRO A 12 3.34 0.58 -5.94
C PRO A 12 4.49 -0.38 -6.26
N GLN A 13 4.39 -1.61 -5.74
CA GLN A 13 5.27 -2.69 -6.13
C GLN A 13 4.72 -3.39 -7.38
N ILE A 14 5.63 -3.74 -8.29
CA ILE A 14 5.36 -4.58 -9.45
C ILE A 14 6.31 -5.77 -9.36
N PRO A 15 5.83 -7.03 -9.39
CA PRO A 15 6.71 -8.19 -9.25
C PRO A 15 7.63 -8.33 -10.46
N GLU A 16 8.93 -8.06 -10.28
CA GLU A 16 9.93 -8.13 -11.36
C GLU A 16 9.94 -9.51 -12.05
N LYS A 17 9.79 -10.60 -11.28
CA LYS A 17 9.70 -11.98 -11.81
C LYS A 17 8.56 -12.20 -12.80
N ILE A 18 7.44 -11.47 -12.66
CA ILE A 18 6.33 -11.56 -13.60
C ILE A 18 6.70 -10.84 -14.91
N LEU A 19 7.52 -9.79 -14.83
CA LEU A 19 7.96 -8.99 -15.97
C LEU A 19 9.13 -9.61 -16.75
N GLU A 20 9.97 -10.41 -16.09
CA GLU A 20 11.14 -11.07 -16.69
C GLU A 20 10.80 -12.20 -17.67
N ASP A 21 9.57 -12.74 -17.62
CA ASP A 21 9.12 -13.72 -18.60
C ASP A 21 9.01 -13.06 -19.98
N ASN A 22 9.59 -13.69 -21.01
CA ASN A 22 9.89 -13.09 -22.31
C ASN A 22 8.64 -12.53 -23.07
N SER A 23 7.44 -12.84 -22.60
CA SER A 23 6.14 -12.33 -23.05
C SER A 23 5.91 -10.84 -22.73
N ILE A 24 6.66 -10.26 -21.79
CA ILE A 24 6.45 -8.90 -21.26
C ILE A 24 7.69 -8.01 -21.46
N LYS A 25 8.52 -8.31 -22.47
CA LYS A 25 9.81 -7.64 -22.70
C LYS A 25 9.77 -6.16 -23.14
N ASN A 26 8.61 -5.49 -23.10
CA ASN A 26 8.46 -4.07 -23.44
C ASN A 26 7.49 -3.37 -22.48
N ILE A 27 7.71 -3.45 -21.16
CA ILE A 27 7.20 -2.42 -20.23
C ILE A 27 8.25 -1.31 -20.17
N ASP A 28 8.51 -0.68 -21.30
CA ASP A 28 9.43 0.44 -21.39
C ASP A 28 8.60 1.72 -21.24
N SER A 29 8.75 2.42 -20.10
CA SER A 29 8.29 3.78 -19.73
C SER A 29 6.83 4.22 -20.03
N ASN A 30 6.03 3.39 -20.70
CA ASN A 30 4.61 3.51 -20.97
C ASN A 30 4.05 2.11 -20.95
N TYR A 31 3.59 1.68 -19.77
CA TYR A 31 2.86 0.43 -19.52
C TYR A 31 2.15 -0.03 -20.79
N SER A 32 2.56 -1.19 -21.35
CA SER A 32 1.83 -1.80 -22.47
C SER A 32 0.36 -1.81 -22.09
N GLN A 33 -0.54 -1.39 -22.99
CA GLN A 33 -1.87 -0.87 -22.65
C GLN A 33 -2.77 -1.79 -21.80
N ASN A 34 -2.33 -3.02 -21.53
CA ASN A 34 -3.01 -4.05 -20.78
C ASN A 34 -2.50 -4.21 -19.33
N PHE A 35 -1.52 -3.44 -18.87
CA PHE A 35 -0.98 -3.54 -17.50
C PHE A 35 -1.01 -2.21 -16.79
N THR A 36 -1.36 -2.21 -15.50
CA THR A 36 -1.40 -1.00 -14.67
C THR A 36 -1.29 -1.35 -13.19
N THR A 37 -1.18 -0.34 -12.32
CA THR A 37 -1.27 -0.52 -10.88
C THR A 37 -2.67 -0.16 -10.38
N ALA A 38 -3.07 -0.70 -9.22
CA ALA A 38 -4.29 -0.28 -8.55
C ALA A 38 -4.31 1.22 -8.26
N HIS A 39 -3.15 1.80 -7.94
CA HIS A 39 -3.03 3.24 -7.66
C HIS A 39 -3.36 4.08 -8.89
N ASP A 40 -2.88 3.69 -10.07
CA ASP A 40 -3.15 4.45 -11.31
C ASP A 40 -4.62 4.36 -11.74
N VAL A 41 -5.25 3.19 -11.50
CA VAL A 41 -6.69 2.97 -11.72
C VAL A 41 -7.51 3.83 -10.77
N LEU A 42 -7.25 3.76 -9.47
CA LEU A 42 -7.99 4.51 -8.45
C LEU A 42 -7.78 6.03 -8.57
N ARG A 43 -6.63 6.48 -9.07
CA ARG A 43 -6.38 7.89 -9.41
C ARG A 43 -7.06 8.33 -10.71
N GLY A 44 -7.60 7.41 -11.50
CA GLY A 44 -8.17 7.70 -12.82
C GLY A 44 -7.14 8.08 -13.89
N THR A 45 -5.86 7.82 -13.64
CA THR A 45 -4.77 8.11 -14.59
C THR A 45 -4.60 7.05 -15.66
N ARG A 46 -5.14 5.84 -15.42
CA ARG A 46 -5.18 4.73 -16.37
C ARG A 46 -6.57 4.09 -16.35
N SER A 47 -7.14 3.87 -17.54
CA SER A 47 -8.32 3.04 -17.73
C SER A 47 -7.94 1.59 -17.95
N VAL A 48 -8.87 0.67 -17.65
CA VAL A 48 -8.74 -0.76 -17.93
C VAL A 48 -9.83 -1.23 -18.89
N ALA A 49 -9.57 -2.33 -19.60
CA ALA A 49 -10.52 -3.00 -20.49
C ALA A 49 -11.68 -3.64 -19.69
N ASN A 50 -12.48 -4.50 -20.32
CA ASN A 50 -13.68 -5.04 -19.69
C ASN A 50 -13.40 -6.27 -18.82
N HIS A 51 -12.48 -7.14 -19.23
CA HIS A 51 -12.07 -8.30 -18.45
C HIS A 51 -10.73 -8.07 -17.76
N VAL A 52 -10.79 -7.94 -16.43
CA VAL A 52 -9.67 -7.48 -15.62
C VAL A 52 -9.26 -8.56 -14.62
N VAL A 53 -7.97 -8.86 -14.57
CA VAL A 53 -7.36 -9.65 -13.50
C VAL A 53 -6.62 -8.72 -12.55
N ILE A 54 -6.95 -8.78 -11.27
CA ILE A 54 -6.25 -8.05 -10.21
C ILE A 54 -5.36 -9.04 -9.48
N ILE A 55 -4.08 -8.71 -9.32
CA ILE A 55 -3.09 -9.53 -8.61
C ILE A 55 -2.79 -8.89 -7.26
N GLY A 56 -3.16 -9.59 -6.19
CA GLY A 56 -3.09 -9.13 -4.81
C GLY A 56 -4.48 -8.79 -4.28
N GLY A 57 -4.92 -9.49 -3.24
CA GLY A 57 -6.22 -9.40 -2.60
C GLY A 57 -6.18 -8.78 -1.20
N GLY A 58 -5.13 -8.01 -0.85
CA GLY A 58 -5.16 -7.12 0.31
C GLY A 58 -6.18 -5.98 0.15
N ALA A 59 -6.19 -5.01 1.07
CA ALA A 59 -7.19 -3.95 1.13
C ALA A 59 -7.33 -3.21 -0.21
N THR A 60 -6.21 -2.73 -0.75
CA THR A 60 -6.16 -2.02 -2.04
C THR A 60 -6.70 -2.87 -3.18
N GLY A 61 -6.34 -4.16 -3.23
CA GLY A 61 -6.77 -5.06 -4.31
C GLY A 61 -8.26 -5.36 -4.26
N ALA A 62 -8.79 -5.65 -3.07
CA ALA A 62 -10.21 -5.94 -2.87
C ALA A 62 -11.10 -4.71 -3.15
N GLU A 63 -10.68 -3.51 -2.72
CA GLU A 63 -11.40 -2.25 -3.01
C GLU A 63 -11.30 -1.86 -4.48
N THR A 64 -10.15 -2.10 -5.13
CA THR A 64 -10.03 -1.91 -6.58
C THR A 64 -10.93 -2.87 -7.36
N ALA A 65 -11.08 -4.11 -6.87
CA ALA A 65 -12.00 -5.08 -7.45
C ALA A 65 -13.46 -4.60 -7.36
N GLU A 66 -13.88 -4.15 -6.16
CA GLU A 66 -15.20 -3.57 -5.95
C GLU A 66 -15.42 -2.35 -6.87
N PHE A 67 -14.46 -1.42 -6.90
CA PHE A 67 -14.52 -0.20 -7.72
C PHE A 67 -14.73 -0.51 -9.20
N LEU A 68 -13.94 -1.42 -9.76
CA LEU A 68 -14.04 -1.81 -11.17
C LEU A 68 -15.33 -2.59 -11.46
N ALA A 69 -15.75 -3.48 -10.56
CA ALA A 69 -16.99 -4.23 -10.74
C ALA A 69 -18.24 -3.33 -10.70
N ILE A 70 -18.25 -2.29 -9.85
CA ILE A 70 -19.31 -1.25 -9.85
C ILE A 70 -19.39 -0.54 -11.20
N GLN A 71 -18.26 -0.38 -11.91
CA GLN A 71 -18.20 0.18 -13.26
C GLN A 71 -18.61 -0.82 -14.36
N GLY A 72 -19.10 -2.01 -14.00
CA GLY A 72 -19.55 -3.04 -14.93
C GLY A 72 -18.42 -3.87 -15.54
N LYS A 73 -17.21 -3.84 -14.94
CA LYS A 73 -16.09 -4.66 -15.38
C LYS A 73 -16.23 -6.09 -14.86
N LYS A 74 -15.80 -7.07 -15.66
CA LYS A 74 -15.66 -8.46 -15.24
C LYS A 74 -14.32 -8.62 -14.53
N VAL A 75 -14.36 -8.86 -13.22
CA VAL A 75 -13.16 -8.87 -12.38
C VAL A 75 -12.87 -10.27 -11.85
N ILE A 76 -11.61 -10.69 -12.00
CA ILE A 76 -11.02 -11.83 -11.31
C ILE A 76 -9.96 -11.29 -10.34
N LEU A 77 -10.10 -11.60 -9.05
CA LEU A 77 -9.16 -11.23 -8.00
C LEU A 77 -8.32 -12.44 -7.60
N LEU A 78 -7.01 -12.36 -7.84
CA LEU A 78 -6.04 -13.37 -7.43
C LEU A 78 -5.40 -12.97 -6.11
N GLU A 79 -5.41 -13.87 -5.13
CA GLU A 79 -4.73 -13.69 -3.85
C GLU A 79 -3.83 -14.87 -3.52
N LEU A 80 -2.63 -14.58 -3.00
CA LEU A 80 -1.62 -15.57 -2.64
C LEU A 80 -2.03 -16.39 -1.42
N SER A 81 -2.75 -15.75 -0.50
CA SER A 81 -3.24 -16.31 0.76
C SER A 81 -4.56 -17.08 0.58
N ASP A 82 -5.02 -17.66 1.68
CA ASP A 82 -6.27 -18.41 1.83
C ASP A 82 -7.51 -17.54 2.11
N GLU A 83 -7.35 -16.23 2.16
CA GLU A 83 -8.44 -15.26 2.30
C GLU A 83 -8.00 -13.88 1.79
N ILE A 84 -8.97 -13.03 1.44
CA ILE A 84 -8.75 -11.65 0.99
C ILE A 84 -9.03 -10.64 2.10
N ALA A 85 -8.54 -9.40 1.90
CA ALA A 85 -8.82 -8.22 2.71
C ALA A 85 -8.52 -8.44 4.21
N LYS A 86 -7.45 -9.18 4.54
CA LYS A 86 -7.04 -9.46 5.94
C LYS A 86 -6.64 -8.19 6.71
N ASP A 87 -6.17 -7.20 5.97
CA ASP A 87 -5.66 -5.90 6.40
C ASP A 87 -6.75 -4.82 6.48
N ILE A 88 -8.01 -5.16 6.17
CA ILE A 88 -9.15 -4.28 6.38
C ILE A 88 -9.68 -4.41 7.81
N ASP A 89 -10.11 -3.28 8.38
CA ASP A 89 -10.79 -3.22 9.67
C ASP A 89 -11.85 -4.34 9.82
N PRO A 90 -11.80 -5.14 10.90
CA PRO A 90 -12.70 -6.29 11.08
C PRO A 90 -14.18 -5.95 11.10
N LEU A 91 -14.58 -4.73 11.48
CA LEU A 91 -15.96 -4.29 11.45
C LEU A 91 -16.41 -3.92 10.04
N ARG A 92 -15.48 -3.46 9.19
CA ARG A 92 -15.77 -3.12 7.79
C ARG A 92 -15.70 -4.32 6.85
N ARG A 93 -14.77 -5.25 7.11
CA ARG A 93 -14.46 -6.38 6.21
C ARG A 93 -15.70 -7.18 5.78
N PRO A 94 -16.65 -7.55 6.66
CA PRO A 94 -17.83 -8.31 6.24
C PRO A 94 -18.68 -7.60 5.18
N PHE A 95 -18.78 -6.27 5.24
CA PHE A 95 -19.53 -5.49 4.27
C PHE A 95 -18.85 -5.49 2.90
N LEU A 96 -17.53 -5.38 2.86
CA LEU A 96 -16.79 -5.49 1.62
C LEU A 96 -16.95 -6.88 1.00
N LEU A 97 -16.80 -7.95 1.78
CA LEU A 97 -16.97 -9.32 1.27
C LEU A 97 -18.38 -9.54 0.70
N GLN A 98 -19.41 -9.02 1.38
CA GLN A 98 -20.78 -9.08 0.89
C GLN A 98 -20.95 -8.32 -0.44
N GLN A 99 -20.30 -7.17 -0.59
CA GLN A 99 -20.33 -6.40 -1.83
C GLN A 99 -19.62 -7.12 -2.97
N ILE A 100 -18.45 -7.71 -2.69
CA ILE A 100 -17.68 -8.50 -3.66
C ILE A 100 -18.52 -9.69 -4.18
N GLU A 101 -19.22 -10.38 -3.30
CA GLU A 101 -20.15 -11.47 -3.67
C GLU A 101 -21.31 -10.96 -4.54
N LYS A 102 -21.98 -9.88 -4.11
CA LYS A 102 -23.11 -9.26 -4.86
C LYS A 102 -22.71 -8.80 -6.26
N LEU A 103 -21.49 -8.30 -6.41
CA LEU A 103 -20.95 -7.82 -7.68
C LEU A 103 -20.45 -8.96 -8.59
N GLY A 104 -20.47 -10.22 -8.12
CA GLY A 104 -20.07 -11.38 -8.91
C GLY A 104 -18.57 -11.42 -9.22
N ILE A 105 -17.74 -10.81 -8.37
CA ILE A 105 -16.28 -10.82 -8.53
C ILE A 105 -15.78 -12.24 -8.29
N THR A 106 -15.00 -12.77 -9.23
CA THR A 106 -14.41 -14.11 -9.08
C THR A 106 -13.15 -14.02 -8.23
N ILE A 107 -13.12 -14.72 -7.10
CA ILE A 107 -11.95 -14.77 -6.22
C ILE A 107 -11.22 -16.10 -6.45
N ILE A 108 -9.90 -16.05 -6.62
CA ILE A 108 -9.03 -17.23 -6.67
C ILE A 108 -7.94 -17.06 -5.61
N LEU A 109 -8.05 -17.87 -4.56
CA LEU A 109 -7.13 -17.92 -3.43
C LEU A 109 -5.97 -18.87 -3.71
N ASN A 110 -4.96 -18.86 -2.85
CA ASN A 110 -3.77 -19.70 -2.95
C ASN A 110 -3.08 -19.62 -4.32
N SER A 111 -3.17 -18.47 -4.98
CA SER A 111 -2.69 -18.25 -6.34
C SER A 111 -1.19 -17.95 -6.36
N LYS A 112 -0.43 -18.81 -7.04
CA LYS A 112 1.04 -18.76 -7.13
C LYS A 112 1.51 -18.88 -8.57
N ASN A 113 2.80 -18.63 -8.79
CA ASN A 113 3.47 -18.88 -10.07
C ASN A 113 2.72 -18.31 -11.29
N ILE A 114 2.24 -17.07 -11.15
CA ILE A 114 1.48 -16.38 -12.20
C ILE A 114 2.38 -16.13 -13.41
N LYS A 115 1.94 -16.58 -14.58
CA LYS A 115 2.57 -16.30 -15.88
C LYS A 115 1.57 -15.62 -16.79
N ILE A 116 2.02 -14.56 -17.43
CA ILE A 116 1.16 -13.73 -18.27
C ILE A 116 1.57 -13.96 -19.72
N ASN A 117 0.59 -14.32 -20.54
CA ASN A 117 0.76 -14.59 -21.95
C ASN A 117 -0.15 -13.67 -22.77
N ASN A 118 -0.01 -13.72 -24.10
CA ASN A 118 -0.85 -12.90 -24.97
C ASN A 118 -2.30 -13.43 -24.99
N GLY A 119 -3.20 -12.72 -24.31
CA GLY A 119 -4.64 -13.04 -24.26
C GLY A 119 -5.06 -14.02 -23.17
N TYR A 120 -4.14 -14.56 -22.36
CA TYR A 120 -4.45 -15.45 -21.24
C TYR A 120 -3.42 -15.37 -20.11
N LEU A 121 -3.81 -15.83 -18.93
CA LEU A 121 -2.97 -15.91 -17.73
C LEU A 121 -2.94 -17.34 -17.20
N GLU A 122 -1.77 -17.86 -16.88
CA GLU A 122 -1.60 -19.11 -16.15
C GLU A 122 -1.34 -18.82 -14.68
N VAL A 123 -1.96 -19.60 -13.80
CA VAL A 123 -1.84 -19.44 -12.35
C VAL A 123 -1.88 -20.82 -11.70
N GLU A 124 -0.95 -21.08 -10.79
CA GLU A 124 -0.99 -22.28 -9.95
C GLU A 124 -1.93 -22.05 -8.77
N VAL A 125 -2.91 -22.94 -8.60
CA VAL A 125 -3.88 -22.91 -7.51
C VAL A 125 -3.91 -24.31 -6.90
N ASP A 126 -3.61 -24.40 -5.60
CA ASP A 126 -3.58 -25.67 -4.87
C ASP A 126 -2.75 -26.77 -5.57
N GLY A 127 -1.60 -26.38 -6.15
CA GLY A 127 -0.70 -27.27 -6.88
C GLY A 127 -1.13 -27.63 -8.31
N THR A 128 -2.25 -27.08 -8.80
CA THR A 128 -2.72 -27.28 -10.18
C THR A 128 -2.62 -26.00 -10.98
N THR A 129 -1.99 -26.04 -12.15
CA THR A 129 -1.98 -24.89 -13.07
C THR A 129 -3.35 -24.74 -13.75
N LYS A 130 -3.97 -23.58 -13.57
CA LYS A 130 -5.19 -23.14 -14.24
C LYS A 130 -4.84 -22.08 -15.28
N ARG A 131 -5.63 -22.06 -16.35
CA ARG A 131 -5.55 -21.05 -17.41
C ARG A 131 -6.80 -20.17 -17.37
N LEU A 132 -6.60 -18.86 -17.29
CA LEU A 132 -7.62 -17.83 -17.38
C LEU A 132 -7.55 -17.21 -18.77
N GLU A 133 -8.59 -17.43 -19.57
CA GLU A 133 -8.67 -16.92 -20.94
C GLU A 133 -9.19 -15.48 -20.98
N GLU A 134 -9.00 -14.82 -22.12
CA GLU A 134 -9.57 -13.51 -22.45
C GLU A 134 -9.16 -12.40 -21.47
N VAL A 135 -7.97 -12.50 -20.89
CA VAL A 135 -7.47 -11.48 -19.96
C VAL A 135 -7.02 -10.25 -20.76
N GLU A 136 -7.78 -9.16 -20.66
CA GLU A 136 -7.54 -7.93 -21.40
C GLU A 136 -6.74 -6.91 -20.59
N SER A 137 -6.87 -6.91 -19.27
CA SER A 137 -6.14 -6.00 -18.40
C SER A 137 -5.69 -6.67 -17.11
N ILE A 138 -4.51 -6.30 -16.65
CA ILE A 138 -3.89 -6.79 -15.43
C ILE A 138 -3.56 -5.61 -14.52
N VAL A 139 -4.05 -5.67 -13.29
CA VAL A 139 -3.88 -4.62 -12.29
C VAL A 139 -3.06 -5.19 -11.13
N PHE A 140 -1.89 -4.59 -10.88
CA PHE A 140 -1.05 -4.98 -9.76
C PHE A 140 -1.47 -4.26 -8.48
N ALA A 141 -1.75 -5.05 -7.44
CA ALA A 141 -2.12 -4.62 -6.09
C ALA A 141 -1.36 -5.43 -5.02
N VAL A 142 -0.08 -5.71 -5.27
CA VAL A 142 0.79 -6.59 -4.45
C VAL A 142 1.50 -5.88 -3.30
N GLY A 143 1.03 -4.67 -2.94
CA GLY A 143 1.65 -3.83 -1.92
C GLY A 143 2.46 -2.66 -2.49
N VAL A 144 3.14 -1.96 -1.59
CA VAL A 144 3.87 -0.72 -1.86
C VAL A 144 5.26 -0.78 -1.21
N LYS A 145 6.18 0.05 -1.68
CA LYS A 145 7.51 0.26 -1.06
C LYS A 145 7.72 1.73 -0.78
N SER A 146 8.49 2.03 0.27
CA SER A 146 8.77 3.42 0.65
C SER A 146 9.43 4.22 -0.48
N ASP A 147 8.95 5.44 -0.72
CA ASP A 147 9.62 6.37 -1.62
C ASP A 147 10.65 7.20 -0.86
N THR A 148 11.90 6.79 -0.93
CA THR A 148 13.03 7.43 -0.23
C THR A 148 13.97 8.17 -1.18
N GLN A 149 13.54 8.52 -2.40
CA GLN A 149 14.43 9.13 -3.41
C GLN A 149 15.08 10.43 -2.92
N LEU A 150 14.36 11.24 -2.15
CA LEU A 150 14.87 12.49 -1.59
C LEU A 150 15.93 12.31 -0.49
N LYS A 151 16.07 11.11 0.09
CA LYS A 151 17.08 10.82 1.13
C LYS A 151 18.49 11.11 0.62
N LYS A 152 18.81 10.62 -0.57
CA LYS A 152 20.15 10.81 -1.18
C LYS A 152 20.43 12.29 -1.47
N VAL A 153 19.42 13.05 -1.86
CA VAL A 153 19.55 14.49 -2.10
C VAL A 153 19.84 15.22 -0.80
N ALA A 154 19.12 14.89 0.27
CA ALA A 154 19.33 15.45 1.60
C ALA A 154 20.75 15.17 2.14
N GLU A 155 21.21 13.92 2.00
CA GLU A 155 22.57 13.49 2.37
C GLU A 155 23.64 14.26 1.60
N ASN A 156 23.50 14.38 0.27
CA ASN A 156 24.45 15.11 -0.59
C ASN A 156 24.51 16.60 -0.27
N CYS A 157 23.39 17.20 0.13
CA CYS A 157 23.32 18.61 0.52
C CYS A 157 23.71 18.86 1.99
N MET A 158 24.04 17.81 2.76
CA MET A 158 24.36 17.89 4.20
C MET A 158 23.25 18.57 5.02
N VAL A 159 21.98 18.37 4.63
CA VAL A 159 20.83 18.91 5.34
C VAL A 159 20.34 17.88 6.35
N GLN A 160 20.09 18.29 7.60
CA GLN A 160 19.47 17.41 8.59
C GLN A 160 18.07 17.03 8.11
N TYR A 161 17.73 15.74 8.16
CA TYR A 161 16.44 15.27 7.68
C TYR A 161 15.82 14.22 8.61
N TYR A 162 14.49 14.14 8.52
CA TYR A 162 13.68 13.06 9.09
C TYR A 162 12.83 12.44 7.99
N ILE A 163 12.63 11.13 8.04
CA ILE A 163 11.71 10.41 7.15
C ILE A 163 10.54 9.94 8.02
N ILE A 164 9.31 10.17 7.57
CA ILE A 164 8.10 9.83 8.32
C ILE A 164 7.01 9.26 7.42
N GLY A 165 6.05 8.56 8.06
CA GLY A 165 4.92 7.91 7.40
C GLY A 165 5.39 6.82 6.43
N ASP A 166 4.64 6.64 5.35
CA ASP A 166 4.91 5.62 4.33
C ASP A 166 6.30 5.72 3.67
N ALA A 167 6.93 6.90 3.69
CA ALA A 167 8.29 7.09 3.19
C ALA A 167 9.34 6.43 4.10
N ASP A 168 9.03 6.23 5.37
CA ASP A 168 9.86 5.47 6.30
C ASP A 168 9.42 4.00 6.28
N GLN A 169 8.18 3.75 6.68
CA GLN A 169 7.58 2.42 6.74
C GLN A 169 6.13 2.49 6.24
N PRO A 170 5.78 1.80 5.14
CA PRO A 170 4.42 1.75 4.66
C PRO A 170 3.46 1.20 5.71
N GLY A 171 2.34 1.89 5.90
CA GLY A 171 1.32 1.54 6.88
C GLY A 171 -0.04 2.05 6.45
N ASN A 172 -0.91 2.28 7.44
CA ASN A 172 -2.21 2.89 7.22
C ASN A 172 -2.16 4.41 7.47
N ALA A 173 -3.27 5.09 7.15
CA ALA A 173 -3.37 6.54 7.31
C ALA A 173 -3.16 7.02 8.76
N MET A 174 -3.55 6.23 9.76
CA MET A 174 -3.32 6.59 11.16
C MET A 174 -1.82 6.55 11.49
N ASP A 175 -1.09 5.54 11.01
CA ASP A 175 0.37 5.45 11.21
C ASP A 175 1.07 6.71 10.67
N ALA A 176 0.68 7.16 9.47
CA ALA A 176 1.22 8.38 8.86
C ALA A 176 0.89 9.65 9.67
N VAL A 177 -0.34 9.78 10.16
CA VAL A 177 -0.76 10.92 11.01
C VAL A 177 0.01 10.93 12.33
N PHE A 178 0.13 9.78 12.99
CA PHE A 178 0.87 9.68 14.25
C PHE A 178 2.35 9.98 14.07
N ALA A 179 2.99 9.49 13.00
CA ALA A 179 4.39 9.78 12.71
C ALA A 179 4.63 11.30 12.53
N GLY A 180 3.72 11.99 11.84
CA GLY A 180 3.78 13.45 11.69
C GLY A 180 3.63 14.19 13.02
N ALA A 181 2.64 13.81 13.83
CA ALA A 181 2.40 14.42 15.13
C ALA A 181 3.56 14.19 16.11
N GLU A 182 4.12 12.98 16.13
CA GLU A 182 5.24 12.62 16.98
C GLU A 182 6.50 13.42 16.61
N LEU A 183 6.82 13.54 15.31
CA LEU A 183 7.96 14.34 14.87
C LEU A 183 7.79 15.82 15.23
N ALA A 184 6.58 16.38 15.04
CA ALA A 184 6.30 17.76 15.40
C ALA A 184 6.55 18.02 16.90
N LEU A 185 6.09 17.13 17.77
CA LEU A 185 6.34 17.24 19.23
C LEU A 185 7.83 17.13 19.57
N ARG A 186 8.57 16.22 18.90
CA ARG A 186 10.01 16.08 19.10
C ARG A 186 10.76 17.36 18.74
N ILE A 187 10.45 17.96 17.59
CA ILE A 187 11.11 19.21 17.13
C ILE A 187 10.75 20.38 18.06
N CYS A 188 9.48 20.56 18.42
CA CYS A 188 9.07 21.63 19.34
C CYS A 188 9.74 21.53 20.72
N ASN A 189 10.00 20.31 21.20
CA ASN A 189 10.67 20.09 22.48
C ASN A 189 12.18 20.29 22.41
N MET A 190 12.81 20.21 21.23
CA MET A 190 14.24 20.50 21.03
C MET A 190 14.57 21.97 21.31
N ASP A 191 13.67 22.90 20.98
CA ASP A 191 13.84 24.33 21.30
C ASP A 191 13.71 24.64 22.80
N SER A 192 13.23 23.68 23.60
CA SER A 192 13.02 23.83 25.05
C SER A 192 13.96 22.98 25.92
N ALA A 193 14.80 22.14 25.32
CA ALA A 193 15.69 21.23 26.04
C ALA A 193 17.14 21.76 26.05
N PRO A 194 17.82 21.80 27.21
CA PRO A 194 19.26 22.04 27.23
C PRO A 194 19.98 20.86 26.56
N GLU A 195 20.96 21.19 25.71
CA GLU A 195 21.77 20.26 24.93
C GLU A 195 22.16 18.99 25.71
N THR A 196 21.49 17.86 25.45
CA THR A 196 22.01 16.54 25.83
C THR A 196 21.79 15.52 24.72
N LYS A 197 22.86 14.74 24.51
CA LYS A 197 23.11 13.86 23.36
C LYS A 197 22.08 12.75 23.20
N SER A 198 21.95 12.31 21.95
CA SER A 198 21.07 11.23 21.48
C SER A 198 21.18 9.94 22.30
N GLU A 199 20.07 9.52 22.90
CA GLU A 199 19.83 8.13 23.25
C GLU A 199 18.67 7.59 22.39
N LYS A 200 18.88 6.43 21.75
CA LYS A 200 17.82 5.70 21.06
C LYS A 200 16.83 5.20 22.12
N LEU A 201 15.62 5.76 22.13
CA LEU A 201 14.54 5.27 22.98
C LEU A 201 14.05 3.90 22.48
N SER A 202 14.00 2.92 23.38
CA SER A 202 13.45 1.58 23.13
C SER A 202 11.92 1.62 23.01
N ASN A 203 11.31 0.61 22.37
CA ASN A 203 9.84 0.50 22.19
C ASN A 203 9.01 0.62 23.49
N LYS A 204 9.60 0.30 24.65
CA LYS A 204 8.94 0.46 25.96
C LYS A 204 8.68 1.94 26.28
N THR A 205 9.57 2.82 25.83
CA THR A 205 9.53 4.26 26.10
C THR A 205 8.57 5.00 25.15
N ILE A 206 8.28 4.46 23.96
CA ILE A 206 7.30 5.03 23.02
C ILE A 206 5.86 4.86 23.56
N SER A 207 5.55 3.68 24.11
CA SER A 207 4.28 3.40 24.78
C SER A 207 4.01 4.36 25.95
N GLU A 208 5.02 4.56 26.79
CA GLU A 208 4.96 5.46 27.95
C GLU A 208 4.80 6.93 27.51
N LEU A 209 5.50 7.33 26.44
CA LEU A 209 5.39 8.68 25.87
C LEU A 209 4.02 8.92 25.23
N ALA A 210 3.48 7.94 24.49
CA ALA A 210 2.15 8.02 23.90
C ALA A 210 1.04 8.11 24.96
N ALA A 211 1.18 7.36 26.06
CA ALA A 211 0.26 7.43 27.20
C ALA A 211 0.29 8.81 27.87
N GLU A 212 1.48 9.40 28.08
CA GLU A 212 1.59 10.72 28.69
C GLU A 212 1.06 11.82 27.75
N ILE A 213 1.34 11.76 26.45
CA ILE A 213 0.79 12.71 25.46
C ILE A 213 -0.75 12.64 25.45
N THR A 214 -1.30 11.42 25.44
CA THR A 214 -2.76 11.21 25.49
C THR A 214 -3.37 11.81 26.75
N ARG A 215 -2.72 11.63 27.91
CA ARG A 215 -3.13 12.20 29.18
C ARG A 215 -3.13 13.72 29.17
N GLN A 216 -2.08 14.34 28.63
CA GLN A 216 -1.97 15.80 28.53
C GLN A 216 -3.01 16.42 27.58
N ILE A 217 -3.36 15.73 26.50
CA ILE A 217 -4.42 16.16 25.58
C ILE A 217 -5.79 16.11 26.27
N ARG A 218 -6.10 15.03 27.00
CA ARG A 218 -7.37 14.90 27.75
C ARG A 218 -7.54 16.01 28.79
N LEU A 219 -6.48 16.31 29.55
CA LEU A 219 -6.47 17.39 30.53
C LEU A 219 -6.74 18.77 29.89
N LYS A 220 -6.14 19.05 28.73
CA LYS A 220 -6.39 20.31 28.00
C LYS A 220 -7.79 20.42 27.43
N LEU A 221 -8.43 19.29 27.13
CA LEU A 221 -9.79 19.22 26.60
C LEU A 221 -10.86 19.16 27.70
N GLY A 222 -10.48 19.11 28.98
CA GLY A 222 -11.41 18.99 30.10
C GLY A 222 -12.17 17.66 30.09
N ILE A 223 -11.56 16.61 29.54
CA ILE A 223 -12.11 15.26 29.51
C ILE A 223 -11.51 14.53 30.71
N ASP A 224 -12.29 14.40 31.79
CA ASP A 224 -11.91 13.57 32.93
C ASP A 224 -11.94 12.07 32.54
N ASP A 225 -11.05 11.28 33.15
CA ASP A 225 -10.75 9.87 32.82
C ASP A 225 -11.95 8.90 32.92
#